data_AF-A0A378JG92-F1
#
_entry.id   AF-A0A378JG92-F1
#
_cell.length_a   1.000
_cell.length_b   1.000
_cell.length_c   1.000
_cell.angle_alpha   90.00
_cell.angle_beta   90.00
_cell.angle_gamma   90.00
#
_symmetry.space_group_name_H-M   'P 1'
#
loop_
_entity.id
_entity.type
_entity.pdbx_description
1 polymer ?
#
loop_
_entity_poly.entity_id
_entity_poly.type
_entity_poly.pdbx_seq_one_letter_code
_entity_poly.pdbx_strand_id
1 'polypeptide(L)'
;MTAVMRHLQKIIPMSPLKDKQLWQFSEQLNHKKIEFFLPLIKQHNLLNLEYNVLCTQLVHNYTRKNYDPEQLKAELITALMMAELLAYLYQHYLVVPREVMRLQKEQEVYRHLLIDAGIKFPSTNLFNIEPSHNFTQKIRGKIAQVNWLRLFLVRSKRVLNTCVPLAKDLEKFCLFVATVDKYANPVVAYLGWVFFIPRLSTNLFLLFKHLIPGFWMDEKEKSIGWTTRFHAQLQRRWPEIGNDIAWMTGGILNCFILLGPLAPFSVYVNVGLFGYDVLLASIRAMLEIKHLHALKEEYNNLANSLKDQGDNQELVEIYEYQQHLDAQLNYEYKRLLFGVCNTTALLLAASITIPIFVASPIVPFISALLLVSITVAGYLIWQNIEKKRPSEKVEKHLSLPSPLTANSFFASKQGIKKSIEVDIEPLNSSLELNQM
;
A
#
# COMPACT_ATOMS: atom_id res chain seq x y z
N MET A 1 22.71 4.32 19.53
CA MET A 1 22.64 4.09 18.06
C MET A 1 21.31 3.40 17.82
N THR A 2 20.51 3.81 16.82
CA THR A 2 19.15 3.25 16.75
C THR A 2 19.10 1.77 16.36
N ALA A 3 18.06 1.06 16.79
CA ALA A 3 17.76 -0.33 16.42
C ALA A 3 17.82 -0.56 14.90
N VAL A 4 17.11 0.30 14.17
CA VAL A 4 17.04 0.27 12.70
C VAL A 4 18.39 0.57 12.07
N MET A 5 19.15 1.54 12.61
CA MET A 5 20.51 1.82 12.14
C MET A 5 21.43 0.59 12.30
N ARG A 6 21.34 -0.15 13.39
CA ARG A 6 22.16 -1.36 13.58
C ARG A 6 21.77 -2.46 12.58
N HIS A 7 20.47 -2.66 12.35
CA HIS A 7 20.01 -3.61 11.34
C HIS A 7 20.47 -3.18 9.94
N LEU A 8 20.30 -1.91 9.58
CA LEU A 8 20.82 -1.33 8.35
C LEU A 8 22.33 -1.50 8.23
N GLN A 9 23.10 -1.40 9.33
CA GLN A 9 24.55 -1.62 9.30
C GLN A 9 24.94 -3.06 8.97
N LYS A 10 24.11 -4.04 9.32
CA LYS A 10 24.31 -5.45 8.92
C LYS A 10 24.11 -5.63 7.41
N ILE A 11 23.17 -4.91 6.83
CA ILE A 11 22.83 -4.98 5.40
C ILE A 11 23.77 -4.08 4.57
N ILE A 12 24.19 -2.96 5.17
CA ILE A 12 24.92 -1.89 4.53
C ILE A 12 26.05 -1.46 5.46
N PRO A 13 27.32 -1.80 5.17
CA PRO A 13 28.44 -1.34 5.99
C PRO A 13 28.60 0.19 5.80
N MET A 14 27.94 0.95 6.68
CA MET A 14 27.97 2.41 6.71
C MET A 14 28.33 2.87 8.12
N SER A 15 29.34 3.74 8.20
CA SER A 15 29.71 4.40 9.44
C SER A 15 28.72 5.54 9.72
N PRO A 16 28.15 5.63 10.93
CA PRO A 16 27.29 6.75 11.28
C PRO A 16 28.11 8.06 11.29
N LEU A 17 27.48 9.16 10.88
CA LEU A 17 28.07 10.49 10.96
C LEU A 17 28.39 10.83 12.42
N LYS A 18 29.59 11.36 12.68
CA LYS A 18 29.96 11.92 14.00
C LYS A 18 29.42 13.35 14.11
N ASP A 19 29.19 13.82 15.34
CA ASP A 19 28.64 15.15 15.61
C ASP A 19 29.41 16.29 14.91
N LYS A 20 28.65 17.29 14.41
CA LYS A 20 29.12 18.49 13.69
C LYS A 20 29.72 18.25 12.29
N GLN A 21 29.62 17.04 11.75
CA GLN A 21 30.07 16.75 10.40
C GLN A 21 29.08 17.25 9.33
N LEU A 22 29.63 17.61 8.17
CA LEU A 22 28.86 17.88 6.96
C LEU A 22 28.16 16.59 6.52
N TRP A 23 26.87 16.66 6.22
CA TRP A 23 26.10 15.52 5.71
C TRP A 23 26.62 15.09 4.33
N GLN A 24 27.09 13.86 4.21
CA GLN A 24 27.71 13.31 2.98
C GLN A 24 27.02 12.03 2.46
N PHE A 25 25.92 11.60 3.07
CA PHE A 25 25.32 10.29 2.78
C PHE A 25 24.91 10.13 1.32
N SER A 26 24.13 11.07 0.78
CA SER A 26 23.77 11.11 -0.64
C SER A 26 24.98 11.04 -1.57
N GLU A 27 26.09 11.68 -1.21
CA GLU A 27 27.32 11.67 -1.99
C GLU A 27 28.01 10.30 -1.93
N GLN A 28 28.02 9.65 -0.76
CA GLN A 28 28.53 8.28 -0.61
C GLN A 28 27.75 7.28 -1.46
N LEU A 29 26.42 7.42 -1.58
CA LEU A 29 25.60 6.55 -2.43
C LEU A 29 26.03 6.64 -3.91
N ASN A 30 26.37 7.84 -4.40
CA ASN A 30 26.83 8.03 -5.77
C ASN A 30 28.15 7.30 -6.08
N HIS A 31 28.98 7.05 -5.07
CA HIS A 31 30.27 6.35 -5.21
C HIS A 31 30.16 4.83 -5.01
N LYS A 32 29.00 4.31 -4.60
CA LYS A 32 28.82 2.86 -4.44
C LYS A 32 28.69 2.19 -5.81
N LYS A 33 29.30 1.01 -5.94
CA LYS A 33 29.18 0.17 -7.14
C LYS A 33 27.80 -0.49 -7.20
N ILE A 34 27.47 -1.05 -8.35
CA ILE A 34 26.17 -1.67 -8.59
C ILE A 34 25.89 -2.89 -7.69
N GLU A 35 26.92 -3.67 -7.37
CA GLU A 35 26.79 -4.90 -6.59
C GLU A 35 26.23 -4.62 -5.19
N PHE A 36 26.48 -3.41 -4.68
CA PHE A 36 25.90 -2.91 -3.44
C PHE A 36 24.37 -2.76 -3.54
N PHE A 37 23.84 -2.29 -4.67
CA PHE A 37 22.42 -2.00 -4.84
C PHE A 37 21.59 -3.22 -5.22
N LEU A 38 22.17 -4.23 -5.88
CA LEU A 38 21.46 -5.43 -6.32
C LEU A 38 20.64 -6.15 -5.22
N PRO A 39 21.18 -6.44 -4.01
CA PRO A 39 20.39 -7.03 -2.94
C PRO A 39 19.29 -6.09 -2.44
N LEU A 40 19.58 -4.79 -2.33
CA LEU A 40 18.63 -3.77 -1.87
C LEU A 40 17.45 -3.59 -2.84
N ILE A 41 17.70 -3.68 -4.14
CA ILE A 41 16.66 -3.67 -5.17
C ILE A 41 15.72 -4.86 -5.01
N LYS A 42 16.24 -6.05 -4.68
CA LYS A 42 15.39 -7.24 -4.46
C LYS A 42 14.57 -7.14 -3.17
N GLN A 43 15.09 -6.43 -2.17
CA GLN A 43 14.48 -6.27 -0.85
C GLN A 43 13.76 -4.91 -0.67
N HIS A 44 13.59 -4.11 -1.72
CA HIS A 44 13.07 -2.73 -1.60
C HIS A 44 11.72 -2.62 -0.88
N ASN A 45 10.83 -3.61 -1.03
CA ASN A 45 9.54 -3.62 -0.32
C ASN A 45 9.72 -3.78 1.20
N LEU A 46 10.69 -4.58 1.63
CA LEU A 46 11.03 -4.79 3.04
C LEU A 46 11.66 -3.52 3.64
N LEU A 47 12.62 -2.92 2.93
CA LEU A 47 13.24 -1.65 3.32
C LEU A 47 12.21 -0.52 3.45
N ASN A 48 11.24 -0.47 2.53
CA ASN A 48 10.16 0.51 2.59
C ASN A 48 9.21 0.27 3.76
N LEU A 49 8.96 -0.99 4.14
CA LEU A 49 8.17 -1.35 5.31
C LEU A 49 8.87 -0.92 6.60
N GLU A 50 10.15 -1.24 6.75
CA GLU A 50 10.97 -0.81 7.89
C GLU A 50 10.97 0.71 8.04
N TYR A 51 11.17 1.42 6.92
CA TYR A 51 11.13 2.87 6.90
C TYR A 51 9.78 3.42 7.37
N ASN A 52 8.66 2.82 6.95
CA ASN A 52 7.34 3.23 7.38
C ASN A 52 7.09 2.98 8.88
N VAL A 53 7.62 1.87 9.43
CA VAL A 53 7.58 1.60 10.88
C VAL A 53 8.39 2.64 11.65
N LEU A 54 9.61 2.95 11.17
CA LEU A 54 10.44 4.01 11.74
C LEU A 54 9.74 5.37 11.71
N CYS A 55 9.06 5.71 10.62
CA CYS A 55 8.26 6.93 10.54
C CYS A 55 7.15 6.97 11.59
N THR A 56 6.47 5.84 11.82
CA THR A 56 5.40 5.72 12.82
C THR A 56 5.95 5.91 14.23
N GLN A 57 7.09 5.28 14.54
CA GLN A 57 7.80 5.48 15.80
C GLN A 57 8.22 6.93 15.98
N LEU A 58 8.80 7.56 14.95
CA LEU A 58 9.28 8.93 15.02
C LEU A 58 8.13 9.91 15.24
N VAL A 59 6.99 9.73 14.57
CA VAL A 59 5.78 10.53 14.82
C VAL A 59 5.30 10.34 16.27
N HIS A 60 5.26 9.11 16.77
CA HIS A 60 4.88 8.83 18.15
C HIS A 60 5.80 9.53 19.16
N ASN A 61 7.11 9.33 19.00
CA ASN A 61 8.15 9.86 19.88
C ASN A 61 8.18 11.40 19.87
N TYR A 62 8.02 12.01 18.71
CA TYR A 62 7.96 13.46 18.58
C TYR A 62 6.75 14.08 19.28
N THR A 63 5.62 13.37 19.34
CA THR A 63 4.41 13.85 20.03
C THR A 63 4.42 13.63 21.55
N ARG A 64 5.41 12.89 22.08
CA ARG A 64 5.53 12.56 23.50
C ARG A 64 6.14 13.73 24.29
N LYS A 65 5.59 14.03 25.47
CA LYS A 65 6.01 15.20 26.29
C LYS A 65 7.43 15.11 26.87
N ASN A 66 7.93 13.91 27.14
CA ASN A 66 9.20 13.67 27.86
C ASN A 66 10.07 12.69 27.05
N TYR A 67 10.57 13.11 25.89
CA TYR A 67 11.39 12.26 25.03
C TYR A 67 12.84 12.76 24.98
N ASP A 68 13.80 11.83 24.85
CA ASP A 68 15.23 12.12 24.83
C ASP A 68 15.62 12.82 23.50
N PRO A 69 16.13 14.06 23.55
CA PRO A 69 16.55 14.80 22.35
C PRO A 69 17.63 14.07 21.52
N GLU A 70 18.56 13.37 22.17
CA GLU A 70 19.64 12.67 21.47
C GLU A 70 19.11 11.41 20.76
N GLN A 71 18.15 10.72 21.37
CA GLN A 71 17.46 9.60 20.72
C GLN A 71 16.68 10.09 19.49
N LEU A 72 15.96 11.21 19.60
CA LEU A 72 15.18 11.77 18.47
C LEU A 72 16.09 12.18 17.32
N LYS A 73 17.23 12.79 17.64
CA LYS A 73 18.26 13.13 16.66
C LYS A 73 18.80 11.89 15.96
N ALA A 74 19.07 10.81 16.69
CA ALA A 74 19.51 9.55 16.11
C ALA A 74 18.43 8.92 15.20
N GLU A 75 17.16 8.92 15.61
CA GLU A 75 16.03 8.44 14.81
C GLU A 75 15.85 9.26 13.52
N LEU A 76 15.96 10.59 13.60
CA LEU A 76 15.91 11.49 12.44
C LEU A 76 17.06 11.23 11.46
N ILE A 77 18.29 11.00 11.96
CA ILE A 77 19.44 10.64 11.11
C ILE A 77 19.15 9.32 10.39
N THR A 78 18.66 8.30 11.10
CA THR A 78 18.33 6.99 10.52
C THR A 78 17.23 7.12 9.47
N ALA A 79 16.16 7.87 9.77
CA ALA A 79 15.07 8.11 8.85
C ALA A 79 15.54 8.83 7.59
N LEU A 80 16.39 9.85 7.73
CA LEU A 80 16.97 10.57 6.58
C LEU A 80 17.85 9.66 5.72
N MET A 81 18.70 8.81 6.32
CA MET A 81 19.51 7.84 5.58
C MET A 81 18.65 6.84 4.81
N MET A 82 17.61 6.28 5.44
CA MET A 82 16.68 5.36 4.77
C MET A 82 15.93 6.06 3.63
N ALA A 83 15.46 7.28 3.85
CA ALA A 83 14.74 8.05 2.84
C ALA A 83 15.63 8.37 1.63
N GLU A 84 16.88 8.79 1.85
CA GLU A 84 17.86 9.04 0.79
C GLU A 84 18.20 7.75 0.02
N LEU A 85 18.41 6.63 0.72
CA LEU A 85 18.66 5.33 0.10
C LEU A 85 17.48 4.86 -0.76
N LEU A 86 16.27 4.87 -0.21
CA LEU A 86 15.06 4.47 -0.92
C LEU A 86 14.80 5.38 -2.11
N ALA A 87 14.98 6.70 -1.96
CA ALA A 87 14.82 7.65 -3.06
C ALA A 87 15.83 7.36 -4.18
N TYR A 88 17.08 7.06 -3.84
CA TYR A 88 18.11 6.68 -4.80
C TYR A 88 17.74 5.39 -5.56
N LEU A 89 17.26 4.37 -4.85
CA LEU A 89 16.79 3.12 -5.45
C LEU A 89 15.59 3.35 -6.38
N TYR A 90 14.61 4.13 -5.92
CA TYR A 90 13.41 4.44 -6.69
C TYR A 90 13.67 5.32 -7.90
N GLN A 91 14.65 6.22 -7.82
CA GLN A 91 15.02 7.10 -8.92
C GLN A 91 15.79 6.34 -10.00
N HIS A 92 16.86 5.65 -9.61
CA HIS A 92 17.86 5.18 -10.57
C HIS A 92 17.68 3.72 -11.02
N TYR A 93 16.97 2.89 -10.26
CA TYR A 93 16.88 1.45 -10.55
C TYR A 93 15.43 0.96 -10.71
N LEU A 94 14.50 1.47 -9.91
CA LEU A 94 13.10 1.02 -9.95
C LEU A 94 12.19 1.95 -10.78
N VAL A 95 12.66 3.17 -11.04
CA VAL A 95 11.98 4.24 -11.79
C VAL A 95 10.55 4.48 -11.30
N VAL A 96 10.44 5.00 -10.07
CA VAL A 96 9.17 5.24 -9.39
C VAL A 96 9.07 6.68 -8.92
N PRO A 97 8.77 7.62 -9.83
CA PRO A 97 8.82 9.05 -9.54
C PRO A 97 7.96 9.47 -8.34
N ARG A 98 6.82 8.81 -8.13
CA ARG A 98 5.93 9.12 -6.98
C ARG A 98 6.58 8.84 -5.62
N GLU A 99 7.34 7.75 -5.51
CA GLU A 99 7.97 7.38 -4.23
C GLU A 99 9.16 8.30 -3.99
N VAL A 100 9.89 8.64 -5.06
CA VAL A 100 10.96 9.64 -5.00
C VAL A 100 10.41 10.98 -4.48
N MET A 101 9.32 11.50 -5.07
CA MET A 101 8.71 12.75 -4.60
C MET A 101 8.22 12.67 -3.14
N ARG A 102 7.61 11.55 -2.73
CA ARG A 102 7.18 11.35 -1.34
C ARG A 102 8.38 11.42 -0.39
N LEU A 103 9.41 10.62 -0.68
CA LEU A 103 10.61 10.52 0.15
C LEU A 103 11.38 11.84 0.18
N GLN A 104 11.44 12.60 -0.91
CA GLN A 104 12.11 13.90 -0.95
C GLN A 104 11.44 14.93 -0.04
N LYS A 105 10.11 14.97 0.00
CA LYS A 105 9.38 15.84 0.94
C LYS A 105 9.63 15.45 2.39
N GLU A 106 9.65 14.15 2.69
CA GLU A 106 9.99 13.66 4.02
C GLU A 106 11.45 14.02 4.37
N GLN A 107 12.39 13.93 3.43
CA GLN A 107 13.78 14.37 3.59
C GLN A 107 13.90 15.86 3.91
N GLU A 108 13.12 16.74 3.27
CA GLU A 108 13.10 18.17 3.57
C GLU A 108 12.73 18.44 5.03
N VAL A 109 11.71 17.73 5.54
CA VAL A 109 11.28 17.83 6.94
C VAL A 109 12.39 17.37 7.88
N TYR A 110 13.02 16.22 7.62
CA TYR A 110 14.11 15.73 8.46
C TYR A 110 15.32 16.65 8.45
N ARG A 111 15.71 17.16 7.28
CA ARG A 111 16.83 18.10 7.15
C ARG A 111 16.59 19.37 7.95
N HIS A 112 15.38 19.95 7.88
CA HIS A 112 15.03 21.12 8.68
C HIS A 112 15.22 20.85 10.18
N LEU A 113 14.66 19.74 10.68
CA LEU A 113 14.78 19.39 12.10
C LEU A 113 16.23 19.09 12.53
N LEU A 114 17.04 18.50 11.65
CA LEU A 114 18.44 18.20 11.93
C LEU A 114 19.35 19.43 11.85
N ILE A 115 19.01 20.44 11.03
CA ILE A 115 19.67 21.76 11.02
C ILE A 115 19.46 22.43 12.38
N ASP A 116 18.23 22.38 12.91
CA ASP A 116 17.93 22.90 14.25
C ASP A 116 18.74 22.17 15.35
N ALA A 117 19.08 20.89 15.13
CA ALA A 117 19.96 20.09 15.98
C ALA A 117 21.47 20.26 15.71
N GLY A 118 21.87 21.21 14.84
CA GLY A 118 23.25 21.57 14.57
C GLY A 118 23.97 20.75 13.48
N ILE A 119 23.26 19.95 12.69
CA ILE A 119 23.82 19.23 11.54
C ILE A 119 23.92 20.17 10.34
N LYS A 120 25.06 20.15 9.64
CA LYS A 120 25.29 20.97 8.44
C LYS A 120 25.00 20.15 7.19
N PHE A 121 24.25 20.73 6.26
CA PHE A 121 23.98 20.16 4.95
C PHE A 121 24.72 20.95 3.86
N PRO A 122 25.16 20.28 2.78
CA PRO A 122 25.69 20.97 1.61
C PRO A 122 24.62 21.89 1.00
N SER A 123 25.04 23.05 0.50
CA SER A 123 24.15 24.09 -0.08
C SER A 123 23.51 23.68 -1.41
N THR A 124 23.91 22.55 -1.99
CA THR A 124 23.36 22.03 -3.23
C THR A 124 21.99 21.41 -2.97
N ASN A 125 20.93 22.02 -3.52
CA ASN A 125 19.61 21.39 -3.61
C ASN A 125 19.72 20.10 -4.43
N LEU A 126 19.79 18.95 -3.76
CA LEU A 126 19.81 17.62 -4.38
C LEU A 126 18.50 17.26 -5.09
N PHE A 127 17.46 18.09 -4.97
CA PHE A 127 16.07 17.75 -5.34
C PHE A 127 15.50 18.59 -6.49
N ASN A 128 16.25 18.70 -7.59
CA ASN A 128 15.69 19.26 -8.84
C ASN A 128 15.18 18.13 -9.76
N ILE A 129 14.30 17.27 -9.26
CA ILE A 129 13.56 16.38 -10.14
C ILE A 129 12.22 17.05 -10.43
N GLU A 130 12.06 17.54 -11.65
CA GLU A 130 10.76 18.01 -12.10
C GLU A 130 9.74 16.88 -11.96
N PRO A 131 8.51 17.19 -11.50
CA PRO A 131 7.47 16.19 -11.36
C PRO A 131 7.18 15.59 -12.74
N SER A 132 7.72 14.40 -13.02
CA SER A 132 7.42 13.69 -14.25
C SER A 132 5.90 13.57 -14.35
N HIS A 133 5.29 14.05 -15.43
CA HIS A 133 3.85 14.01 -15.63
C HIS A 133 3.33 12.57 -15.45
N ASN A 134 2.78 12.27 -14.26
CA ASN A 134 2.41 10.91 -13.85
C ASN A 134 1.04 10.51 -14.43
N PHE A 135 0.94 10.45 -15.76
CA PHE A 135 -0.25 10.01 -16.47
C PHE A 135 -0.76 8.64 -15.98
N THR A 136 0.15 7.67 -15.84
CA THR A 136 -0.12 6.34 -15.26
C THR A 136 -0.77 6.40 -13.88
N GLN A 137 -0.33 7.33 -13.03
CA GLN A 137 -0.87 7.46 -11.68
C GLN A 137 -2.28 8.08 -11.69
N LYS A 138 -2.49 9.09 -12.55
CA LYS A 138 -3.83 9.68 -12.74
C LYS A 138 -4.82 8.63 -13.23
N ILE A 139 -4.41 7.77 -14.16
CA ILE A 139 -5.21 6.63 -14.61
C ILE A 139 -5.52 5.70 -13.44
N ARG A 140 -4.51 5.22 -12.71
CA ARG A 140 -4.70 4.26 -11.61
C ARG A 140 -5.60 4.81 -10.50
N GLY A 141 -5.43 6.08 -10.12
CA GLY A 141 -6.25 6.75 -9.11
C GLY A 141 -7.72 6.88 -9.54
N LYS A 142 -7.96 7.33 -10.78
CA LYS A 142 -9.32 7.41 -11.33
C LYS A 142 -9.98 6.02 -11.46
N ILE A 143 -9.24 5.01 -11.92
CA ILE A 143 -9.74 3.64 -12.04
C ILE A 143 -10.15 3.09 -10.67
N ALA A 144 -9.35 3.30 -9.63
CA ALA A 144 -9.69 2.84 -8.28
C ALA A 144 -11.01 3.44 -7.77
N GLN A 145 -11.24 4.75 -8.00
CA GLN A 145 -12.47 5.43 -7.62
C GLN A 145 -13.68 4.94 -8.42
N VAL A 146 -13.53 4.77 -9.74
CA VAL A 146 -14.61 4.33 -10.63
C VAL A 146 -14.92 2.84 -10.45
N ASN A 147 -13.97 2.02 -10.00
CA ASN A 147 -14.16 0.58 -9.82
C ASN A 147 -15.32 0.25 -8.87
N TRP A 148 -15.41 0.98 -7.74
CA TRP A 148 -16.46 0.76 -6.77
C TRP A 148 -17.84 1.04 -7.37
N LEU A 149 -17.99 2.18 -8.06
CA LEU A 149 -19.23 2.56 -8.73
C LEU A 149 -19.61 1.52 -9.79
N ARG A 150 -18.63 1.04 -10.58
CA ARG A 150 -18.86 -0.03 -11.57
C ARG A 150 -19.41 -1.29 -10.91
N LEU A 151 -18.74 -1.79 -9.86
CA LEU A 151 -19.15 -3.01 -9.18
C LEU A 151 -20.54 -2.86 -8.56
N PHE A 152 -20.83 -1.71 -7.95
CA PHE A 152 -22.15 -1.40 -7.41
C PHE A 152 -23.21 -1.39 -8.50
N LEU A 153 -23.01 -0.67 -9.61
CA LEU A 153 -23.97 -0.61 -10.71
C LEU A 153 -24.25 -1.99 -11.34
N VAL A 154 -23.20 -2.77 -11.62
CA VAL A 154 -23.35 -4.10 -12.22
C VAL A 154 -24.11 -5.06 -11.28
N ARG A 155 -23.81 -5.03 -9.99
CA ARG A 155 -24.45 -5.89 -8.99
C ARG A 155 -25.89 -5.45 -8.70
N SER A 156 -26.15 -4.14 -8.59
CA SER A 156 -27.50 -3.59 -8.41
C SER A 156 -28.41 -3.88 -9.61
N LYS A 157 -27.87 -3.79 -10.83
CA LYS A 157 -28.60 -4.23 -12.03
C LYS A 157 -28.95 -5.71 -11.97
N ARG A 158 -28.05 -6.57 -11.50
CA ARG A 158 -28.36 -8.00 -11.32
C ARG A 158 -29.56 -8.20 -10.39
N VAL A 159 -29.66 -7.44 -9.29
CA VAL A 159 -30.83 -7.48 -8.40
C VAL A 159 -32.12 -7.18 -9.16
N LEU A 160 -32.15 -6.09 -9.93
CA LEU A 160 -33.32 -5.71 -10.74
C LEU A 160 -33.72 -6.84 -11.69
N ASN A 161 -32.76 -7.41 -12.42
CA ASN A 161 -33.04 -8.45 -13.41
C ASN A 161 -33.55 -9.74 -12.74
N THR A 162 -33.00 -10.11 -11.57
CA THR A 162 -33.46 -11.27 -10.80
C THR A 162 -34.78 -11.05 -10.06
N CYS A 163 -35.23 -9.80 -9.90
CA CYS A 163 -36.50 -9.47 -9.27
C CYS A 163 -37.68 -9.63 -10.25
N VAL A 164 -37.46 -9.49 -11.56
CA VAL A 164 -38.51 -9.60 -12.59
C VAL A 164 -39.34 -10.89 -12.48
N PRO A 165 -38.76 -12.09 -12.30
CA PRO A 165 -39.54 -13.32 -12.15
C PRO A 165 -40.36 -13.40 -10.86
N LEU A 166 -40.03 -12.60 -9.84
CA LEU A 166 -40.74 -12.53 -8.56
C LEU A 166 -41.85 -11.48 -8.55
N ALA A 167 -41.69 -10.43 -9.37
CA ALA A 167 -42.60 -9.30 -9.48
C ALA A 167 -43.46 -9.37 -10.76
N LYS A 168 -43.77 -10.58 -11.25
CA LYS A 168 -44.50 -10.78 -12.52
C LYS A 168 -45.85 -10.07 -12.57
N ASP A 169 -46.51 -9.93 -11.42
CA ASP A 169 -47.81 -9.28 -11.30
C ASP A 169 -47.72 -7.73 -11.36
N LEU A 170 -46.50 -7.17 -11.32
CA LEU A 170 -46.24 -5.74 -11.39
C LEU A 170 -45.78 -5.34 -12.80
N GLU A 171 -46.70 -5.33 -13.76
CA GLU A 171 -46.41 -5.06 -15.19
C GLU A 171 -45.57 -3.79 -15.41
N LYS A 172 -45.88 -2.70 -14.69
CA LYS A 172 -45.13 -1.43 -14.78
C LYS A 172 -43.66 -1.60 -14.39
N PHE A 173 -43.38 -2.42 -13.38
CA PHE A 173 -42.01 -2.71 -12.94
C PHE A 173 -41.28 -3.55 -14.00
N CYS A 174 -41.93 -4.60 -14.54
CA CYS A 174 -41.33 -5.42 -15.59
C CYS A 174 -41.02 -4.61 -16.86
N LEU A 175 -41.92 -3.72 -17.29
CA LEU A 175 -41.71 -2.82 -18.43
C LEU A 175 -40.56 -1.84 -18.18
N PHE A 176 -40.46 -1.30 -16.96
CA PHE A 176 -39.36 -0.44 -16.56
C PHE A 176 -38.02 -1.19 -16.66
N VAL A 177 -37.90 -2.38 -16.04
CA VAL A 177 -36.66 -3.17 -16.07
C VAL A 177 -36.29 -3.56 -17.50
N ALA A 178 -37.25 -3.98 -18.33
CA ALA A 178 -37.01 -4.30 -19.74
C ALA A 178 -36.49 -3.09 -20.54
N THR A 179 -37.04 -1.89 -20.27
CA THR A 179 -36.57 -0.64 -20.88
C THR A 179 -35.13 -0.33 -20.45
N VAL A 180 -34.84 -0.44 -19.15
CA VAL A 180 -33.48 -0.24 -18.63
C VAL A 180 -32.52 -1.24 -19.25
N ASP A 181 -32.87 -2.52 -19.30
CA ASP A 181 -32.03 -3.59 -19.85
C ASP A 181 -31.70 -3.38 -21.33
N LYS A 182 -32.64 -2.88 -22.13
CA LYS A 182 -32.41 -2.57 -23.55
C LYS A 182 -31.20 -1.65 -23.75
N TYR A 183 -31.01 -0.67 -22.89
CA TYR A 183 -29.91 0.30 -22.99
C TYR A 183 -28.71 -0.07 -22.12
N ALA A 184 -28.95 -0.63 -20.93
CA ALA A 184 -27.91 -0.94 -19.97
C ALA A 184 -27.13 -2.22 -20.32
N ASN A 185 -27.76 -3.23 -20.92
CA ASN A 185 -27.08 -4.51 -21.23
C ASN A 185 -25.85 -4.34 -22.13
N PRO A 186 -25.95 -3.65 -23.29
CA PRO A 186 -24.78 -3.43 -24.13
C PRO A 186 -23.68 -2.69 -23.38
N VAL A 187 -24.04 -1.59 -22.72
CA VAL A 187 -23.08 -0.75 -21.98
C VAL A 187 -22.36 -1.56 -20.89
N VAL A 188 -23.10 -2.31 -20.08
CA VAL A 188 -22.54 -3.14 -19.00
C VAL A 188 -21.66 -4.26 -19.54
N ALA A 189 -22.04 -4.89 -20.66
CA ALA A 189 -21.22 -5.92 -21.30
C ALA A 189 -19.86 -5.36 -21.75
N TYR A 190 -19.84 -4.20 -22.41
CA TYR A 190 -18.59 -3.53 -22.79
C TYR A 190 -17.78 -3.06 -21.57
N LEU A 191 -18.43 -2.47 -20.56
CA LEU A 191 -17.77 -2.07 -19.31
C LEU A 191 -17.12 -3.26 -18.58
N GLY A 192 -17.62 -4.48 -18.79
CA GLY A 192 -17.08 -5.72 -18.25
C GLY A 192 -15.63 -6.00 -18.67
N TRP A 193 -15.15 -5.48 -19.79
CA TRP A 193 -13.77 -5.69 -20.25
C TRP A 193 -13.03 -4.38 -20.53
N VAL A 194 -13.70 -3.36 -21.08
CA VAL A 194 -13.09 -2.06 -21.42
C VAL A 194 -12.47 -1.39 -20.19
N PHE A 195 -13.09 -1.57 -19.02
CA PHE A 195 -12.59 -1.03 -17.76
C PHE A 195 -11.16 -1.47 -17.42
N PHE A 196 -10.78 -2.69 -17.82
CA PHE A 196 -9.49 -3.28 -17.46
C PHE A 196 -8.36 -2.89 -18.43
N ILE A 197 -8.70 -2.46 -19.65
CA ILE A 197 -7.70 -2.11 -20.69
C ILE A 197 -6.70 -1.07 -20.20
N PRO A 198 -7.09 0.11 -19.67
CA PRO A 198 -6.09 1.15 -19.41
C PRO A 198 -5.10 0.74 -18.33
N ARG A 199 -5.55 0.01 -17.29
CA ARG A 199 -4.67 -0.50 -16.23
C ARG A 199 -3.76 -1.61 -16.76
N LEU A 200 -4.32 -2.57 -17.50
CA LEU A 200 -3.57 -3.67 -18.08
C LEU A 200 -2.51 -3.18 -19.07
N SER A 201 -2.90 -2.36 -20.04
CA SER A 201 -1.99 -1.80 -21.04
C SER A 201 -0.87 -1.01 -20.40
N THR A 202 -1.16 -0.22 -19.37
CA THR A 202 -0.11 0.56 -18.67
C THR A 202 0.85 -0.36 -17.90
N ASN A 203 0.35 -1.38 -17.22
CA ASN A 203 1.18 -2.32 -16.47
C ASN A 203 2.04 -3.20 -17.39
N LEU A 204 1.47 -3.69 -18.51
CA LEU A 204 2.20 -4.43 -19.53
C LEU A 204 3.24 -3.55 -20.23
N PHE A 205 2.87 -2.32 -20.63
CA PHE A 205 3.80 -1.38 -21.25
C PHE A 205 5.01 -1.12 -20.34
N LEU A 206 4.80 -0.86 -19.04
CA LEU A 206 5.90 -0.68 -18.10
C LEU A 206 6.74 -1.96 -17.96
N LEU A 207 6.12 -3.13 -17.87
CA LEU A 207 6.85 -4.40 -17.78
C LEU A 207 7.74 -4.62 -19.02
N PHE A 208 7.21 -4.38 -20.22
CA PHE A 208 7.95 -4.51 -21.48
C PHE A 208 9.02 -3.43 -21.66
N LYS A 209 8.73 -2.18 -21.29
CA LYS A 209 9.68 -1.06 -21.35
C LYS A 209 10.96 -1.36 -20.57
N HIS A 210 10.85 -2.07 -19.45
CA HIS A 210 11.98 -2.42 -18.59
C HIS A 210 12.69 -3.73 -19.00
N LEU A 211 12.11 -4.50 -19.93
CA LEU A 211 12.72 -5.71 -20.48
C LEU A 211 13.82 -5.38 -21.49
N ILE A 212 13.54 -4.45 -22.40
CA ILE A 212 14.46 -4.06 -23.50
C ILE A 212 15.21 -2.78 -23.09
N PRO A 213 16.56 -2.81 -23.03
CA PRO A 213 17.32 -1.58 -22.80
C PRO A 213 17.18 -0.66 -24.02
N GLY A 214 16.88 0.62 -23.78
CA GLY A 214 16.68 1.61 -24.84
C GLY A 214 17.11 3.02 -24.41
N PHE A 215 16.88 4.01 -25.28
CA PHE A 215 17.22 5.41 -25.01
C PHE A 215 16.38 6.04 -23.87
N TRP A 216 15.28 5.39 -23.48
CA TRP A 216 14.37 5.82 -22.41
C TRP A 216 14.79 5.37 -21.00
N MET A 217 15.95 4.72 -20.89
CA MET A 217 16.45 4.06 -19.69
C MET A 217 17.77 4.70 -19.27
N ASP A 218 17.91 5.01 -17.99
CA ASP A 218 19.15 5.56 -17.43
C ASP A 218 20.27 4.52 -17.43
N GLU A 219 21.53 4.97 -17.53
CA GLU A 219 22.70 4.08 -17.51
C GLU A 219 22.77 3.25 -16.21
N LYS A 220 22.38 3.83 -15.07
CA LYS A 220 22.28 3.11 -13.79
C LYS A 220 21.23 2.00 -13.87
N GLU A 221 20.08 2.25 -14.50
CA GLU A 221 19.04 1.24 -14.67
C GLU A 221 19.45 0.16 -15.69
N LYS A 222 20.19 0.53 -16.74
CA LYS A 222 20.74 -0.43 -17.72
C LYS A 222 21.68 -1.44 -17.05
N SER A 223 22.45 -0.98 -16.07
CA SER A 223 23.54 -1.74 -15.46
C SER A 223 23.09 -2.97 -14.64
N ILE A 224 21.87 -3.01 -14.07
CA ILE A 224 21.44 -4.10 -13.15
C ILE A 224 21.04 -5.41 -13.83
N GLY A 225 21.09 -5.45 -15.17
CA GLY A 225 20.66 -6.59 -15.97
C GLY A 225 19.14 -6.67 -16.15
N TRP A 226 18.71 -7.25 -17.27
CA TRP A 226 17.29 -7.32 -17.63
C TRP A 226 16.48 -8.22 -16.68
N THR A 227 17.10 -9.27 -16.13
CA THR A 227 16.44 -10.21 -15.20
C THR A 227 16.04 -9.51 -13.91
N THR A 228 16.95 -8.73 -13.32
CA THR A 228 16.69 -7.93 -12.11
C THR A 228 15.62 -6.87 -12.37
N ARG A 229 15.70 -6.16 -13.50
CA ARG A 229 14.67 -5.18 -13.91
C ARG A 229 13.30 -5.82 -14.04
N PHE A 230 13.21 -6.90 -14.80
CA PHE A 230 11.97 -7.62 -15.03
C PHE A 230 11.37 -8.12 -13.72
N HIS A 231 12.19 -8.76 -12.88
CA HIS A 231 11.74 -9.27 -11.59
C HIS A 231 11.24 -8.15 -10.67
N ALA A 232 11.98 -7.04 -10.56
CA ALA A 232 11.58 -5.90 -9.74
C ALA A 232 10.26 -5.26 -10.21
N GLN A 233 10.04 -5.16 -11.53
CA GLN A 233 8.79 -4.62 -12.07
C GLN A 233 7.63 -5.62 -11.94
N LEU A 234 7.90 -6.91 -12.12
CA LEU A 234 6.92 -7.99 -11.99
C LEU A 234 6.45 -8.12 -10.54
N GLN A 235 7.36 -8.14 -9.57
CA GLN A 235 7.04 -8.19 -8.13
C GLN A 235 5.98 -7.15 -7.72
N ARG A 236 6.02 -5.96 -8.35
CA ARG A 236 5.12 -4.85 -8.04
C ARG A 236 3.78 -4.89 -8.79
N ARG A 237 3.71 -5.55 -9.95
CA ARG A 237 2.56 -5.47 -10.88
C ARG A 237 1.84 -6.79 -11.09
N TRP A 238 2.46 -7.92 -10.76
CA TRP A 238 1.88 -9.24 -11.03
C TRP A 238 0.45 -9.42 -10.48
N PRO A 239 0.05 -8.89 -9.29
CA PRO A 239 -1.32 -9.09 -8.82
C PRO A 239 -2.31 -8.32 -9.68
N GLU A 240 -1.96 -7.10 -10.13
CA GLU A 240 -2.83 -6.30 -10.98
C GLU A 240 -2.93 -6.87 -12.38
N ILE A 241 -1.79 -7.27 -12.96
CA ILE A 241 -1.74 -7.92 -14.29
C ILE A 241 -2.56 -9.20 -14.29
N GLY A 242 -2.37 -10.07 -13.29
CA GLY A 242 -3.13 -11.33 -13.19
C GLY A 242 -4.64 -11.09 -13.09
N ASN A 243 -5.06 -10.19 -12.19
CA ASN A 243 -6.47 -9.82 -12.04
C ASN A 243 -7.06 -9.22 -13.32
N ASP A 244 -6.35 -8.27 -13.96
CA ASP A 244 -6.81 -7.60 -15.17
C ASP A 244 -6.97 -8.57 -16.34
N ILE A 245 -6.00 -9.46 -16.56
CA ILE A 245 -6.05 -10.45 -17.65
C ILE A 245 -7.25 -11.39 -17.46
N ALA A 246 -7.45 -11.92 -16.26
CA ALA A 246 -8.54 -12.85 -15.97
C ALA A 246 -9.90 -12.19 -16.23
N TRP A 247 -10.14 -11.02 -15.64
CA TRP A 247 -11.42 -10.33 -15.78
C TRP A 247 -11.66 -9.74 -17.17
N MET A 248 -10.62 -9.23 -17.86
CA MET A 248 -10.76 -8.79 -19.24
C MET A 248 -11.13 -9.95 -20.15
N THR A 249 -10.46 -11.10 -20.02
CA THR A 249 -10.76 -12.31 -20.78
C THR A 249 -12.19 -12.78 -20.51
N GLY A 250 -12.58 -12.87 -19.23
CA GLY A 250 -13.95 -13.21 -18.84
C GLY A 250 -15.00 -12.26 -19.41
N GLY A 251 -14.73 -10.95 -19.40
CA GLY A 251 -15.59 -9.93 -19.99
C GLY A 251 -15.73 -10.08 -21.51
N ILE A 252 -14.63 -10.37 -22.22
CA ILE A 252 -14.64 -10.63 -23.68
C ILE A 252 -15.45 -11.88 -23.99
N LEU A 253 -15.22 -12.98 -23.27
CA LEU A 253 -15.97 -14.23 -23.43
C LEU A 253 -17.48 -13.99 -23.25
N ASN A 254 -17.86 -13.31 -22.17
CA ASN A 254 -19.26 -12.99 -21.87
C ASN A 254 -19.88 -12.01 -22.88
N CYS A 255 -19.09 -11.12 -23.47
CA CYS A 255 -19.59 -10.09 -24.40
C CYS A 255 -19.76 -10.63 -25.82
N PHE A 256 -18.90 -11.53 -26.28
CA PHE A 256 -18.84 -11.93 -27.70
C PHE A 256 -19.06 -13.41 -27.97
N ILE A 257 -18.81 -14.30 -27.00
CA ILE A 257 -18.78 -15.76 -27.22
C ILE A 257 -19.93 -16.44 -26.50
N LEU A 258 -20.14 -16.14 -25.23
CA LEU A 258 -21.14 -16.79 -24.37
C LEU A 258 -22.51 -16.11 -24.50
N LEU A 259 -23.02 -16.08 -25.73
CA LEU A 259 -24.30 -15.49 -26.12
C LEU A 259 -25.31 -16.58 -26.50
N GLY A 260 -26.60 -16.23 -26.52
CA GLY A 260 -27.68 -17.12 -26.96
C GLY A 260 -27.71 -18.44 -26.20
N PRO A 261 -27.68 -19.61 -26.87
CA PRO A 261 -27.66 -20.92 -26.20
C PRO A 261 -26.47 -21.12 -25.25
N LEU A 262 -25.36 -20.41 -25.44
CA LEU A 262 -24.18 -20.50 -24.58
C LEU A 262 -24.24 -19.56 -23.36
N ALA A 263 -25.25 -18.69 -23.27
CA ALA A 263 -25.39 -17.74 -22.16
C ALA A 263 -25.36 -18.39 -20.76
N PRO A 264 -25.92 -19.58 -20.50
CA PRO A 264 -25.80 -20.23 -19.19
C PRO A 264 -24.37 -20.49 -18.74
N PHE A 265 -23.43 -20.72 -19.67
CA PHE A 265 -22.01 -20.95 -19.35
C PHE A 265 -21.33 -19.70 -18.77
N SER A 266 -21.86 -18.50 -19.02
CA SER A 266 -21.36 -17.24 -18.44
C SER A 266 -21.36 -17.25 -16.90
N VAL A 267 -22.31 -17.98 -16.29
CA VAL A 267 -22.40 -18.10 -14.83
C VAL A 267 -21.20 -18.86 -14.30
N TYR A 268 -20.86 -20.00 -14.91
CA TYR A 268 -19.70 -20.81 -14.53
C TYR A 268 -18.38 -20.05 -14.70
N VAL A 269 -18.22 -19.33 -15.80
CA VAL A 269 -17.04 -18.48 -16.01
C VAL A 269 -16.92 -17.42 -14.93
N ASN A 270 -18.02 -16.71 -14.63
CA ASN A 270 -18.01 -15.68 -13.59
C ASN A 270 -17.70 -16.24 -12.19
N VAL A 271 -18.25 -17.40 -11.83
CA VAL A 271 -17.90 -18.09 -10.58
C VAL A 271 -16.43 -18.49 -10.57
N GLY A 272 -15.92 -19.01 -11.70
CA GLY A 272 -14.50 -19.30 -11.87
C GLY A 272 -13.60 -18.08 -11.66
N LEU A 273 -13.99 -16.90 -12.16
CA LEU A 273 -13.27 -15.64 -11.94
C LEU A 273 -13.28 -15.20 -10.47
N PHE A 274 -14.40 -15.39 -9.76
CA PHE A 274 -14.42 -15.16 -8.31
C PHE A 274 -13.51 -16.15 -7.57
N GLY A 275 -13.44 -17.40 -8.02
CA GLY A 275 -12.50 -18.39 -7.49
C GLY A 275 -11.04 -17.98 -7.71
N TYR A 276 -10.75 -17.46 -8.90
CA TYR A 276 -9.44 -16.88 -9.23
C TYR A 276 -9.09 -15.68 -8.34
N ASP A 277 -10.05 -14.78 -8.07
CA ASP A 277 -9.83 -13.66 -7.15
C ASP A 277 -9.47 -14.13 -5.74
N VAL A 278 -10.12 -15.18 -5.22
CA VAL A 278 -9.80 -15.78 -3.91
C VAL A 278 -8.39 -16.36 -3.92
N LEU A 279 -8.01 -17.11 -4.96
CA LEU A 279 -6.67 -17.67 -5.09
C LEU A 279 -5.61 -16.55 -5.12
N LEU A 280 -5.84 -15.54 -5.94
CA LEU A 280 -4.91 -14.41 -6.10
C LEU A 280 -4.77 -13.60 -4.81
N ALA A 281 -5.89 -13.31 -4.12
CA ALA A 281 -5.89 -12.62 -2.84
C ALA A 281 -5.15 -13.43 -1.76
N SER A 282 -5.36 -14.75 -1.74
CA SER A 282 -4.72 -15.67 -0.79
C SER A 282 -3.21 -15.78 -1.01
N ILE A 283 -2.76 -15.93 -2.26
CA ILE A 283 -1.33 -15.95 -2.60
C ILE A 283 -0.67 -14.64 -2.18
N ARG A 284 -1.31 -13.50 -2.50
CA ARG A 284 -0.81 -12.19 -2.09
C ARG A 284 -0.71 -12.07 -0.57
N ALA A 285 -1.77 -12.46 0.15
CA ALA A 285 -1.78 -12.42 1.61
C ALA A 285 -0.66 -13.29 2.20
N MET A 286 -0.47 -14.52 1.72
CA MET A 286 0.61 -15.40 2.19
C MET A 286 2.00 -14.80 1.96
N LEU A 287 2.27 -14.25 0.77
CA LEU A 287 3.57 -13.64 0.46
C LEU A 287 3.85 -12.42 1.33
N GLU A 288 2.86 -11.55 1.51
CA GLU A 288 2.99 -10.33 2.29
C GLU A 288 3.15 -10.65 3.79
N ILE A 289 2.36 -11.58 4.33
CA ILE A 289 2.49 -12.10 5.70
C ILE A 289 3.84 -12.77 5.93
N LYS A 290 4.35 -13.55 4.96
CA LYS A 290 5.67 -14.18 5.05
C LYS A 290 6.79 -13.15 5.19
N HIS A 291 6.78 -12.09 4.38
CA HIS A 291 7.78 -11.02 4.46
C HIS A 291 7.70 -10.28 5.79
N LEU A 292 6.48 -10.02 6.26
CA LEU A 292 6.19 -9.40 7.53
C LEU A 292 6.73 -10.21 8.73
N HIS A 293 6.56 -11.53 8.72
CA HIS A 293 7.12 -12.41 9.75
C HIS A 293 8.64 -12.52 9.69
N ALA A 294 9.22 -12.59 8.48
CA ALA A 294 10.67 -12.60 8.32
C ALA A 294 11.30 -11.34 8.94
N LEU A 295 10.68 -10.17 8.73
CA LEU A 295 11.13 -8.93 9.36
C LEU A 295 11.09 -9.02 10.89
N LYS A 296 9.98 -9.49 11.45
CA LYS A 296 9.83 -9.66 12.90
C LYS A 296 10.88 -10.60 13.48
N GLU A 297 11.19 -11.69 12.78
CA GLU A 297 12.21 -12.65 13.17
C GLU A 297 13.61 -12.02 13.17
N GLU A 298 13.95 -11.21 12.16
CA GLU A 298 15.22 -10.48 12.11
C GLU A 298 15.41 -9.55 13.32
N TYR A 299 14.36 -8.82 13.71
CA TYR A 299 14.40 -7.96 14.90
C TYR A 299 14.44 -8.76 16.22
N ASN A 300 13.75 -9.90 16.29
CA ASN A 300 13.86 -10.81 17.45
C ASN A 300 15.28 -11.35 17.62
N ASN A 301 15.91 -11.77 16.53
CA ASN A 301 17.29 -12.24 16.53
C ASN A 301 18.26 -11.13 16.92
N LEU A 302 18.01 -9.89 16.47
CA LEU A 302 18.77 -8.73 16.89
C LEU A 302 18.64 -8.47 18.40
N ALA A 303 17.41 -8.50 18.94
CA ALA A 303 17.16 -8.32 20.37
C ALA A 303 17.89 -9.37 21.23
N ASN A 304 17.82 -10.65 20.82
CA ASN A 304 18.51 -11.74 21.50
C ASN A 304 20.04 -11.54 21.49
N SER A 305 20.61 -11.16 20.34
CA SER A 305 22.05 -10.91 20.25
C SER A 305 22.55 -9.77 21.15
N LEU A 306 21.68 -8.80 21.45
CA LEU A 306 22.01 -7.66 22.32
C LEU A 306 21.80 -7.96 23.79
N LYS A 307 20.81 -8.79 24.09
CA LYS A 307 20.64 -9.36 25.43
C LYS A 307 21.89 -10.12 25.86
N ASP A 308 22.48 -10.90 24.96
CA ASP A 308 23.71 -11.65 25.21
C ASP A 308 24.94 -10.73 25.40
N GLN A 309 24.92 -9.53 24.81
CA GLN A 309 25.99 -8.52 24.91
C GLN A 309 25.84 -7.58 26.11
N GLY A 310 24.68 -7.57 26.78
CA GLY A 310 24.43 -6.76 27.98
C GLY A 310 24.11 -5.28 27.71
N ASP A 311 23.78 -4.87 26.48
CA ASP A 311 23.39 -3.49 26.17
C ASP A 311 21.91 -3.24 26.47
N ASN A 312 21.62 -2.76 27.68
CA ASN A 312 20.25 -2.55 28.14
C ASN A 312 19.54 -1.36 27.44
N GLN A 313 20.25 -0.34 26.97
CA GLN A 313 19.62 0.86 26.42
C GLN A 313 19.13 0.60 24.99
N GLU A 314 19.95 -0.04 24.17
CA GLU A 314 19.58 -0.38 22.79
C GLU A 314 18.53 -1.50 22.74
N LEU A 315 18.51 -2.38 23.75
CA LEU A 315 17.50 -3.42 23.91
C LEU A 315 16.11 -2.83 24.22
N VAL A 316 16.02 -1.78 25.03
CA VAL A 316 14.76 -1.03 25.24
C VAL A 316 14.27 -0.43 23.93
N GLU A 317 15.16 0.20 23.16
CA GLU A 317 14.80 0.81 21.88
C GLU A 317 14.28 -0.21 20.85
N ILE A 318 14.90 -1.40 20.79
CA ILE A 318 14.40 -2.48 19.93
C ILE A 318 13.01 -2.93 20.36
N TYR A 319 12.75 -3.05 21.65
CA TYR A 319 11.41 -3.42 22.12
C TYR A 319 10.37 -2.35 21.77
N GLU A 320 10.71 -1.06 21.88
CA GLU A 320 9.83 0.03 21.43
C GLU A 320 9.57 -0.05 19.92
N TYR A 321 10.60 -0.22 19.09
CA TYR A 321 10.44 -0.42 17.64
C TYR A 321 9.58 -1.65 17.34
N GLN A 322 9.77 -2.77 18.05
CA GLN A 322 8.98 -3.98 17.88
C GLN A 322 7.50 -3.78 18.21
N GLN A 323 7.15 -2.91 19.17
CA GLN A 323 5.75 -2.57 19.43
C GLN A 323 5.11 -1.85 18.23
N HIS A 324 5.84 -0.90 17.63
CA HIS A 324 5.37 -0.22 16.41
C HIS A 324 5.29 -1.18 15.22
N LEU A 325 6.25 -2.07 15.08
CA LEU A 325 6.24 -3.13 14.07
C LEU A 325 5.03 -4.04 14.27
N ASP A 326 4.72 -4.46 15.49
CA ASP A 326 3.57 -5.30 15.82
C ASP A 326 2.23 -4.59 15.54
N ALA A 327 2.15 -3.29 15.81
CA ALA A 327 0.98 -2.49 15.43
C ALA A 327 0.78 -2.46 13.91
N GLN A 328 1.86 -2.24 13.14
CA GLN A 328 1.83 -2.26 11.67
C GLN A 328 1.46 -3.65 11.14
N LEU A 329 2.06 -4.70 11.71
CA LEU A 329 1.78 -6.11 11.37
C LEU A 329 0.30 -6.44 11.59
N ASN A 330 -0.26 -6.05 12.73
CA ASN A 330 -1.66 -6.28 13.04
C ASN A 330 -2.60 -5.55 12.07
N TYR A 331 -2.26 -4.31 11.68
CA TYR A 331 -3.01 -3.59 10.66
C TYR A 331 -2.95 -4.31 9.30
N GLU A 332 -1.74 -4.68 8.86
CA GLU A 332 -1.55 -5.35 7.57
C GLU A 332 -2.22 -6.72 7.51
N TYR A 333 -2.14 -7.49 8.59
CA TYR A 333 -2.82 -8.78 8.72
C TYR A 333 -4.35 -8.62 8.59
N LYS A 334 -4.94 -7.66 9.31
CA LYS A 334 -6.39 -7.37 9.22
C LYS A 334 -6.78 -6.95 7.82
N ARG A 335 -6.00 -6.09 7.17
CA ARG A 335 -6.24 -5.60 5.81
C ARG A 335 -6.22 -6.74 4.78
N LEU A 336 -5.22 -7.61 4.85
CA LEU A 336 -5.04 -8.74 3.94
C LEU A 336 -6.11 -9.82 4.16
N LEU A 337 -6.33 -10.22 5.41
CA LEU A 337 -7.34 -11.22 5.77
C LEU A 337 -8.74 -10.75 5.36
N PHE A 338 -9.07 -9.48 5.61
CA PHE A 338 -10.33 -8.90 5.16
C PHE A 338 -10.48 -8.98 3.64
N GLY A 339 -9.42 -8.70 2.89
CA GLY A 339 -9.41 -8.87 1.43
C GLY A 339 -9.79 -10.28 1.00
N VAL A 340 -9.16 -11.30 1.60
CA VAL A 340 -9.45 -12.72 1.33
C VAL A 340 -10.89 -13.06 1.72
N CYS A 341 -11.31 -12.75 2.95
CA CYS A 341 -12.68 -13.01 3.43
C CYS A 341 -13.74 -12.36 2.55
N ASN A 342 -13.54 -11.11 2.13
CA ASN A 342 -14.47 -10.40 1.26
C ASN A 342 -14.57 -11.06 -0.13
N THR A 343 -13.44 -11.45 -0.73
CA THR A 343 -13.47 -12.18 -2.03
C THR A 343 -14.10 -13.57 -1.90
N THR A 344 -13.87 -14.28 -0.79
CA THR A 344 -14.48 -15.58 -0.51
C THR A 344 -15.99 -15.45 -0.32
N ALA A 345 -16.46 -14.44 0.42
CA ALA A 345 -17.88 -14.17 0.58
C ALA A 345 -18.55 -13.86 -0.77
N LEU A 346 -17.89 -13.09 -1.65
CA LEU A 346 -18.36 -12.83 -3.01
C LEU A 346 -18.43 -14.10 -3.85
N LEU A 347 -17.43 -14.98 -3.76
CA LEU A 347 -17.45 -16.29 -4.43
C LEU A 347 -18.63 -17.13 -3.96
N LEU A 348 -18.81 -17.29 -2.64
CA LEU A 348 -19.92 -18.07 -2.07
C LEU A 348 -21.27 -17.51 -2.52
N ALA A 349 -21.45 -16.19 -2.47
CA ALA A 349 -22.65 -15.54 -2.96
C ALA A 349 -22.87 -15.81 -4.46
N ALA A 350 -21.83 -15.73 -5.29
CA ALA A 350 -21.92 -16.00 -6.72
C ALA A 350 -22.24 -17.48 -7.03
N SER A 351 -21.67 -18.42 -6.27
CA SER A 351 -21.87 -19.86 -6.46
C SER A 351 -23.32 -20.31 -6.28
N ILE A 352 -24.11 -19.57 -5.48
CA ILE A 352 -25.56 -19.81 -5.32
C ILE A 352 -26.30 -19.68 -6.68
N THR A 353 -25.77 -18.91 -7.64
CA THR A 353 -26.39 -18.73 -8.96
C THR A 353 -26.12 -19.87 -9.95
N ILE A 354 -25.27 -20.84 -9.62
CA ILE A 354 -24.96 -21.95 -10.52
C ILE A 354 -26.27 -22.70 -10.82
N PRO A 355 -26.62 -22.96 -12.09
CA PRO A 355 -27.90 -23.55 -12.48
C PRO A 355 -28.30 -24.81 -11.73
N ILE A 356 -27.35 -25.63 -11.28
CA ILE A 356 -27.60 -26.85 -10.49
C ILE A 356 -28.29 -26.57 -9.14
N PHE A 357 -28.11 -25.37 -8.59
CA PHE A 357 -28.72 -24.93 -7.33
C PHE A 357 -29.98 -24.07 -7.52
N VAL A 358 -30.26 -23.64 -8.75
CA VAL A 358 -31.36 -22.72 -9.06
C VAL A 358 -32.64 -23.52 -9.33
N ALA A 359 -33.25 -24.04 -8.27
CA ALA A 359 -34.56 -24.69 -8.35
C ALA A 359 -35.73 -23.69 -8.30
N SER A 360 -35.49 -22.47 -7.78
CA SER A 360 -36.50 -21.42 -7.60
C SER A 360 -35.96 -20.06 -8.03
N PRO A 361 -36.79 -19.18 -8.65
CA PRO A 361 -36.39 -17.82 -9.01
C PRO A 361 -35.97 -16.95 -7.81
N ILE A 362 -36.33 -17.35 -6.59
CA ILE A 362 -35.91 -16.66 -5.35
C ILE A 362 -34.40 -16.80 -5.12
N VAL A 363 -33.80 -17.93 -5.53
CA VAL A 363 -32.39 -18.23 -5.25
C VAL A 363 -31.43 -17.25 -5.95
N PRO A 364 -31.54 -16.98 -7.28
CA PRO A 364 -30.75 -15.94 -7.94
C PRO A 364 -30.95 -14.54 -7.35
N PHE A 365 -32.17 -14.22 -6.91
CA PHE A 365 -32.47 -12.93 -6.28
C PHE A 365 -31.75 -12.76 -4.94
N ILE A 366 -31.80 -13.77 -4.06
CA ILE A 366 -31.05 -13.77 -2.79
C ILE A 366 -29.54 -13.61 -3.06
N SER A 367 -29.00 -14.36 -4.03
CA SER A 367 -27.60 -14.22 -4.41
C SER A 367 -27.24 -12.81 -4.87
N ALA A 368 -28.08 -12.20 -5.72
CA ALA A 368 -27.86 -10.83 -6.19
C ALA A 368 -27.86 -9.82 -5.03
N LEU A 369 -28.78 -9.96 -4.09
CA LEU A 369 -28.82 -9.14 -2.87
C LEU A 369 -27.57 -9.33 -2.02
N LEU A 370 -27.14 -10.57 -1.79
CA LEU A 370 -25.90 -10.86 -1.07
C LEU A 370 -24.69 -10.21 -1.74
N LEU A 371 -24.56 -10.29 -3.06
CA LEU A 371 -23.48 -9.65 -3.80
C LEU A 371 -23.45 -8.14 -3.59
N VAL A 372 -24.59 -7.45 -3.68
CA VAL A 372 -24.67 -6.00 -3.43
C VAL A 372 -24.32 -5.68 -1.97
N SER A 373 -24.92 -6.39 -1.02
CA SER A 373 -24.70 -6.18 0.42
C SER A 373 -23.24 -6.37 0.81
N ILE A 374 -22.61 -7.46 0.36
CA ILE A 374 -21.18 -7.72 0.60
C ILE A 374 -20.32 -6.62 -0.03
N THR A 375 -20.69 -6.10 -1.21
CA THR A 375 -19.96 -4.98 -1.84
C THR A 375 -19.99 -3.71 -1.00
N VAL A 376 -21.18 -3.35 -0.52
CA VAL A 376 -21.39 -2.12 0.26
C VAL A 376 -20.74 -2.26 1.63
N ALA A 377 -21.03 -3.34 2.36
CA ALA A 377 -20.39 -3.64 3.64
C ALA A 377 -18.87 -3.72 3.48
N GLY A 378 -18.40 -4.37 2.43
CA GLY A 378 -16.99 -4.51 2.09
C GLY A 378 -16.30 -3.15 1.93
N TYR A 379 -16.94 -2.22 1.22
CA TYR A 379 -16.44 -0.86 1.05
C TYR A 379 -16.41 -0.06 2.36
N LEU A 380 -17.48 -0.13 3.17
CA LEU A 380 -17.57 0.57 4.45
C LEU A 380 -16.53 0.06 5.45
N ILE A 381 -16.36 -1.26 5.56
CA ILE A 381 -15.35 -1.88 6.42
C ILE A 381 -13.95 -1.52 5.93
N TRP A 382 -13.70 -1.55 4.61
CA TRP A 382 -12.43 -1.11 4.04
C TRP A 382 -12.08 0.34 4.42
N GLN A 383 -13.04 1.27 4.30
CA GLN A 383 -12.80 2.65 4.75
C GLN A 383 -12.48 2.73 6.24
N ASN A 384 -13.14 1.93 7.08
CA ASN A 384 -12.87 1.91 8.52
C ASN A 384 -11.48 1.32 8.83
N ILE A 385 -11.06 0.28 8.12
CA ILE A 385 -9.70 -0.26 8.22
C ILE A 385 -8.69 0.81 7.81
N GLU A 386 -8.88 1.49 6.68
CA GLU A 386 -7.96 2.52 6.20
C GLU A 386 -7.83 3.70 7.18
N LYS A 387 -8.90 4.06 7.90
CA LYS A 387 -8.85 5.07 8.98
C LYS A 387 -7.99 4.66 10.16
N LYS A 388 -7.84 3.35 10.41
CA LYS A 388 -7.02 2.79 11.50
C LYS A 388 -5.57 2.54 11.10
N ARG A 389 -5.17 2.93 9.89
CA ARG A 389 -3.78 2.82 9.44
C ARG A 389 -2.87 3.65 10.37
N PRO A 390 -1.77 3.08 10.89
CA PRO A 390 -0.80 3.84 11.67
C PRO A 390 -0.32 5.10 10.94
N SER A 391 -0.15 6.22 11.66
CA SER A 391 0.18 7.51 11.05
C SER A 391 1.61 7.53 10.55
N GLU A 392 1.79 7.25 9.25
CA GLU A 392 3.07 7.36 8.56
C GLU A 392 3.37 8.81 8.10
N LYS A 393 2.40 9.74 8.21
CA LYS A 393 2.50 11.09 7.60
C LYS A 393 3.30 12.07 8.44
N VAL A 394 4.61 11.86 8.41
CA VAL A 394 5.67 12.70 8.98
C VAL A 394 5.44 14.18 8.72
N GLU A 395 5.19 14.58 7.46
CA GLU A 395 4.99 15.99 7.07
C GLU A 395 3.90 16.72 7.87
N LYS A 396 2.81 16.03 8.19
CA LYS A 396 1.65 16.63 8.88
C LYS A 396 1.91 16.84 10.37
N HIS A 397 2.71 15.98 10.98
CA HIS A 397 2.90 15.94 12.42
C HIS A 397 4.18 16.62 12.88
N LEU A 398 5.24 16.58 12.07
CA LEU A 398 6.54 17.16 12.39
C LEU A 398 6.72 18.61 11.94
N SER A 399 5.72 19.19 11.27
CA SER A 399 5.67 20.63 10.93
C SER A 399 5.19 21.52 12.09
N LEU A 400 4.87 20.91 13.24
CA LEU A 400 4.58 21.58 14.50
C LEU A 400 5.88 22.09 15.17
N PRO A 401 5.82 23.08 16.09
CA PRO A 401 7.02 23.63 16.72
C PRO A 401 7.85 22.54 17.42
N SER A 402 9.15 22.52 17.11
CA SER A 402 10.03 21.40 17.43
C SER A 402 10.37 21.29 18.92
N PRO A 403 10.21 20.12 19.57
CA PRO A 403 10.69 19.88 20.93
C PRO A 403 12.22 19.99 21.03
N LEU A 404 12.95 19.80 19.93
CA LEU A 404 14.40 20.02 19.87
C LEU A 404 14.78 21.50 20.06
N THR A 405 13.85 22.42 19.76
CA THR A 405 14.04 23.87 19.94
C THR A 405 13.43 24.43 21.22
N ALA A 406 12.57 23.66 21.91
CA ALA A 406 11.84 24.11 23.09
C ALA A 406 12.76 24.46 24.29
N ASN A 407 13.98 23.93 24.31
CA ASN A 407 14.99 24.20 25.35
C ASN A 407 16.10 25.17 24.90
N SER A 408 16.00 25.75 23.70
CA SER A 408 16.94 26.78 23.24
C SER A 408 16.61 28.12 23.88
N PHE A 409 17.62 28.80 24.45
CA PHE A 409 17.53 30.10 25.13
C PHE A 409 16.92 31.22 24.24
N PHE A 410 16.74 30.97 22.94
CA PHE A 410 16.16 31.87 21.94
C PHE A 410 14.79 31.43 21.39
N ALA A 411 14.09 30.46 22.01
CA ALA A 411 12.75 30.06 21.58
C ALA A 411 11.79 31.27 21.60
N SER A 412 11.45 31.80 20.42
CA SER A 412 10.59 32.97 20.31
C SER A 412 9.20 32.64 20.86
N LYS A 413 8.69 33.50 21.76
CA LYS A 413 7.40 33.36 22.46
C LYS A 413 6.15 33.32 21.55
N GLN A 414 6.30 33.32 20.22
CA GLN A 414 5.17 33.39 19.29
C GLN A 414 4.42 32.06 19.09
N GLY A 415 4.99 30.91 19.49
CA GLY A 415 4.36 29.59 19.28
C GLY A 415 3.44 29.08 20.41
N ILE A 416 3.50 29.64 21.62
CA ILE A 416 2.87 29.03 22.82
C ILE A 416 1.35 29.31 22.91
N LYS A 417 0.81 30.29 22.17
CA LYS A 417 -0.60 30.69 22.31
C LYS A 417 -1.62 29.81 21.57
N LYS A 418 -1.20 28.81 20.78
CA LYS A 418 -2.12 28.00 19.95
C LYS A 418 -2.23 26.53 20.36
N SER A 419 -1.57 26.10 21.45
CA SER A 419 -1.48 24.70 21.88
C SER A 419 -2.53 24.26 22.92
N ILE A 420 -3.55 25.09 23.22
CA ILE A 420 -4.54 24.76 24.26
C ILE A 420 -5.80 24.06 23.71
N GLU A 421 -6.03 24.02 22.40
CA GLU A 421 -7.15 23.25 21.82
C GLU A 421 -6.63 22.13 20.92
N VAL A 422 -6.28 21.00 21.52
CA VAL A 422 -6.33 19.71 20.85
C VAL A 422 -7.12 18.79 21.76
N ASP A 423 -8.29 18.37 21.27
CA ASP A 423 -9.17 17.40 21.93
C ASP A 423 -8.38 16.13 22.30
N ILE A 424 -8.13 15.97 23.59
CA ILE A 424 -7.72 14.69 24.16
C ILE A 424 -9.00 13.88 24.29
N GLU A 425 -9.32 13.11 23.25
CA GLU A 425 -10.28 12.01 23.38
C GLU A 425 -9.69 11.01 24.38
N PRO A 426 -10.37 10.70 25.50
CA PRO A 426 -9.82 9.78 26.48
C PRO A 426 -9.77 8.38 25.88
N LEU A 427 -8.57 7.81 25.87
CA LEU A 427 -8.32 6.42 25.54
C LEU A 427 -9.13 5.55 26.51
N ASN A 428 -10.28 5.04 26.04
CA ASN A 428 -11.15 4.21 26.86
C ASN A 428 -10.43 2.89 27.18
N SER A 429 -10.26 2.65 28.48
CA SER A 429 -9.89 1.38 29.08
C SER A 429 -11.05 0.38 28.93
N SER A 430 -11.02 -0.42 27.87
CA SER A 430 -11.77 -1.68 27.80
C SER A 430 -10.91 -2.75 27.13
N LEU A 431 -9.88 -3.14 27.87
CA LEU A 431 -9.08 -4.33 27.65
C LEU A 431 -9.33 -5.25 28.84
N GLU A 432 -10.58 -5.70 29.00
CA GLU A 432 -10.95 -6.85 29.82
C GLU A 432 -12.04 -7.64 29.08
N LEU A 433 -11.87 -8.96 29.09
CA LEU A 433 -12.72 -10.03 28.52
C LEU A 433 -12.74 -10.19 26.98
N ASN A 434 -11.89 -11.10 26.49
CA ASN A 434 -12.37 -12.46 26.20
C ASN A 434 -11.18 -13.38 25.85
N GLN A 435 -10.79 -14.18 26.84
CA GLN A 435 -10.25 -15.52 26.61
C GLN A 435 -11.46 -16.43 26.31
N MET A 436 -11.54 -16.95 25.08
CA MET A 436 -12.03 -18.28 24.72
C MET A 436 -11.74 -18.54 23.25
#